data_AF-A0A973SXQ8-F1
#
_entry.id   AF-A0A973SXQ8-F1
#
_cell.length_a   1.000
_cell.length_b   1.000
_cell.length_c   1.000
_cell.angle_alpha   90.00
_cell.angle_beta   90.00
_cell.angle_gamma   90.00
#
_symmetry.space_group_name_H-M   'P 1'
#
loop_
_entity.id
_entity.type
_entity.pdbx_description
1 polymer ?
#
loop_
_entity_poly.entity_id
_entity_poly.type
_entity_poly.pdbx_seq_one_letter_code
_entity_poly.pdbx_strand_id
1 'polypeptide(L)'
;MSRPEAPARQDGRDERLLPLLTVVPYLILAALAAVTAAAEHRSGGRLLVDLGLCAATALWMLAMFSLRLGRREQAAPMGLFFAGLVVLTAVLIARHPWFGLFTPACYFYAFGLLPWPWTLPGVTAVALESGVAQAYGVPKDDAVGLTAFAAVLAVNVLCMCGFAWWEWDAGRKNEQREEALEQVREANRRLRATLAENAGLHRQLLVQAREAGVLDERQRMAGEIHDTLAQGLAGIVTQLQAAEQADGDPARRRRHVTAATRLARESLAEARRSVDALRPQPLETAGLGEALAGVADRWSALHGVGVRVVTTGTARAMGPAVELALLRA
;
A
#
# COMPACT_ATOMS: atom_id res chain seq x y z
N MET A 1 -13.65 14.82 -31.27
CA MET A 1 -14.88 14.94 -30.43
C MET A 1 -15.10 13.59 -29.78
N SER A 2 -14.43 13.37 -28.65
CA SER A 2 -14.49 12.14 -27.88
C SER A 2 -15.75 12.17 -27.03
N ARG A 3 -16.57 11.12 -27.14
CA ARG A 3 -17.75 10.94 -26.26
C ARG A 3 -17.28 10.92 -24.80
N PRO A 4 -17.95 11.60 -23.87
CA PRO A 4 -17.69 11.41 -22.46
C PRO A 4 -18.10 9.97 -22.10
N GLU A 5 -17.13 9.18 -21.65
CA GLU A 5 -17.40 7.88 -21.01
C GLU A 5 -18.25 8.14 -19.76
N ALA A 6 -19.40 7.46 -19.68
CA ALA A 6 -20.23 7.46 -18.50
C ALA A 6 -19.42 6.86 -17.33
N PRO A 7 -19.47 7.45 -16.13
CA PRO A 7 -18.69 6.96 -15.00
C PRO A 7 -19.12 5.53 -14.67
N ALA A 8 -18.15 4.62 -14.63
CA ALA A 8 -18.30 3.28 -14.09
C ALA A 8 -18.57 3.38 -12.57
N ARG A 9 -19.82 3.65 -12.20
CA ARG A 9 -20.30 3.66 -10.83
C ARG A 9 -21.67 3.03 -10.81
N GLN A 10 -21.81 1.87 -10.16
CA GLN A 10 -22.98 1.50 -9.33
C GLN A 10 -23.09 0.03 -8.93
N ASP A 11 -22.26 -0.89 -9.43
CA ASP A 11 -22.49 -2.35 -9.27
C ASP A 11 -22.71 -2.81 -7.80
N GLY A 12 -21.91 -2.31 -6.85
CA GLY A 12 -22.02 -2.72 -5.44
C GLY A 12 -23.09 -2.01 -4.60
N ARG A 13 -23.57 -0.83 -5.02
CA ARG A 13 -24.64 -0.09 -4.31
C ARG A 13 -26.01 -0.58 -4.75
N ASP A 14 -26.15 -0.91 -6.03
CA ASP A 14 -27.42 -1.37 -6.61
C ASP A 14 -27.83 -2.73 -6.04
N GLU A 15 -26.88 -3.65 -5.81
CA GLU A 15 -27.16 -4.94 -5.17
C GLU A 15 -27.66 -4.81 -3.72
N ARG A 16 -27.14 -3.83 -2.96
CA ARG A 16 -27.54 -3.62 -1.54
C ARG A 16 -28.88 -2.89 -1.41
N LEU A 17 -29.21 -2.01 -2.36
CA LEU A 17 -30.45 -1.23 -2.37
C LEU A 17 -31.61 -2.01 -2.99
N LEU A 18 -31.35 -3.03 -3.82
CA LEU A 18 -32.38 -3.83 -4.48
C LEU A 18 -33.40 -4.46 -3.52
N PRO A 19 -32.99 -5.13 -2.42
CA PRO A 19 -33.94 -5.70 -1.45
C PRO A 19 -34.77 -4.63 -0.76
N LEU A 20 -34.15 -3.49 -0.45
CA LEU A 20 -34.82 -2.35 0.17
C LEU A 20 -35.92 -1.80 -0.76
N LEU A 21 -35.61 -1.64 -2.05
CA LEU A 21 -36.56 -1.12 -3.05
C LEU A 21 -37.64 -2.11 -3.46
N THR A 22 -37.40 -3.42 -3.33
CA THR A 22 -38.34 -4.45 -3.80
C THR A 22 -39.22 -5.04 -2.71
N VAL A 23 -38.87 -4.93 -1.43
CA VAL A 23 -39.61 -5.55 -0.32
C VAL A 23 -40.23 -4.50 0.61
N VAL A 24 -39.47 -3.50 1.04
CA VAL A 24 -39.92 -2.53 2.07
C VAL A 24 -41.18 -1.75 1.64
N PRO A 25 -41.29 -1.24 0.40
CA PRO A 25 -42.51 -0.54 -0.04
C PRO A 25 -43.78 -1.40 0.08
N TYR A 26 -43.72 -2.68 -0.29
CA TYR A 26 -44.88 -3.56 -0.19
C TYR A 26 -45.28 -3.84 1.27
N LEU A 27 -44.31 -3.99 2.16
CA LEU A 27 -44.57 -4.19 3.59
C LEU A 27 -45.25 -2.96 4.21
N ILE A 28 -44.75 -1.76 3.92
CA ILE A 28 -45.35 -0.51 4.40
C ILE A 28 -46.78 -0.36 3.85
N LEU A 29 -46.97 -0.59 2.56
CA LEU A 29 -48.29 -0.49 1.93
C LEU A 29 -49.28 -1.51 2.49
N ALA A 30 -48.85 -2.76 2.71
CA ALA A 30 -49.68 -3.80 3.31
C ALA A 30 -50.09 -3.47 4.74
N ALA A 31 -49.17 -2.94 5.55
CA ALA A 31 -49.47 -2.48 6.90
C ALA A 31 -50.50 -1.34 6.90
N LEU A 32 -50.34 -0.35 6.01
CA LEU A 32 -51.29 0.76 5.88
C LEU A 32 -52.67 0.31 5.38
N ALA A 33 -52.72 -0.66 4.46
CA ALA A 33 -53.96 -1.27 4.02
C ALA A 33 -54.67 -2.00 5.17
N ALA A 34 -53.93 -2.73 6.02
CA ALA A 34 -54.48 -3.42 7.19
C ALA A 34 -55.04 -2.44 8.23
N VAL A 35 -54.33 -1.33 8.49
CA VAL A 35 -54.81 -0.25 9.38
C VAL A 35 -56.11 0.37 8.83
N THR A 36 -56.15 0.64 7.52
CA THR A 36 -57.34 1.20 6.86
C THR A 36 -58.53 0.24 6.95
N ALA A 37 -58.31 -1.06 6.76
CA ALA A 37 -59.33 -2.09 6.91
C ALA A 37 -59.89 -2.20 8.34
N ALA A 38 -59.03 -2.03 9.34
CA ALA A 38 -59.45 -2.02 10.74
C ALA A 38 -60.23 -0.75 11.11
N ALA A 39 -59.79 0.41 10.61
CA ALA A 39 -60.42 1.71 10.92
C ALA A 39 -61.79 1.90 10.24
N GLU A 40 -61.94 1.43 8.99
CA GLU A 40 -63.12 1.66 8.16
C GLU A 40 -64.05 0.44 8.02
N HIS A 41 -63.95 -0.55 8.91
CA HIS A 41 -64.71 -1.81 8.80
C HIS A 41 -66.24 -1.63 8.70
N ARG A 42 -66.79 -0.51 9.18
CA ARG A 42 -68.23 -0.18 9.11
C ARG A 42 -68.64 0.63 7.86
N SER A 43 -67.67 1.01 7.02
CA SER A 43 -67.82 1.94 5.89
C SER A 43 -67.66 1.23 4.54
N GLY A 44 -68.32 0.07 4.37
CA GLY A 44 -67.98 -0.94 3.35
C GLY A 44 -67.73 -0.43 1.91
N GLY A 45 -68.55 0.50 1.40
CA GLY A 45 -68.37 1.05 0.05
C GLY A 45 -67.12 1.93 -0.13
N ARG A 46 -66.68 2.64 0.92
CA ARG A 46 -65.45 3.46 0.90
C ARG A 46 -64.21 2.60 1.10
N LEU A 47 -64.32 1.60 1.97
CA LEU A 47 -63.26 0.63 2.24
C LEU A 47 -62.83 -0.16 0.99
N LEU A 48 -63.78 -0.57 0.13
CA LEU A 48 -63.45 -1.28 -1.11
C LEU A 48 -62.63 -0.42 -2.09
N VAL A 49 -62.90 0.89 -2.13
CA VAL A 49 -62.14 1.83 -2.99
C VAL A 49 -60.72 2.00 -2.46
N ASP A 50 -60.54 2.09 -1.14
CA ASP A 50 -59.22 2.27 -0.52
C ASP A 50 -58.33 1.03 -0.67
N LEU A 51 -58.90 -0.16 -0.46
CA LEU A 51 -58.21 -1.42 -0.69
C LEU A 51 -57.90 -1.62 -2.19
N GLY A 52 -58.82 -1.23 -3.08
CA GLY A 52 -58.60 -1.23 -4.52
C GLY A 52 -57.44 -0.33 -4.95
N LEU A 53 -57.34 0.87 -4.36
CA LEU A 53 -56.22 1.80 -4.60
C LEU A 53 -54.89 1.24 -4.06
N CYS A 54 -54.88 0.62 -2.88
CA CYS A 54 -53.68 -0.04 -2.36
C CYS A 54 -53.22 -1.18 -3.27
N ALA A 55 -54.17 -2.01 -3.74
CA ALA A 55 -53.89 -3.08 -4.69
C ALA A 55 -53.38 -2.53 -6.04
N ALA A 56 -53.95 -1.43 -6.53
CA ALA A 56 -53.50 -0.75 -7.75
C ALA A 56 -52.07 -0.22 -7.60
N THR A 57 -51.72 0.40 -6.46
CA THR A 57 -50.36 0.88 -6.18
C THR A 57 -49.37 -0.28 -6.08
N ALA A 58 -49.74 -1.39 -5.42
CA ALA A 58 -48.91 -2.59 -5.38
C ALA A 58 -48.70 -3.20 -6.78
N LEU A 59 -49.77 -3.30 -7.57
CA LEU A 59 -49.70 -3.84 -8.93
C LEU A 59 -48.90 -2.92 -9.86
N TRP A 60 -49.00 -1.60 -9.69
CA TRP A 60 -48.19 -0.62 -10.41
C TRP A 60 -46.69 -0.81 -10.12
N MET A 61 -46.32 -0.91 -8.83
CA MET A 61 -44.94 -1.23 -8.43
C MET A 61 -44.48 -2.57 -9.01
N LEU A 62 -45.34 -3.59 -8.96
CA LEU A 62 -44.99 -4.93 -9.45
C LEU A 62 -44.76 -4.91 -10.97
N ALA A 63 -45.68 -4.34 -11.72
CA ALA A 63 -45.69 -4.32 -13.18
C ALA A 63 -44.60 -3.44 -13.78
N MET A 64 -44.29 -2.30 -13.15
CA MET A 64 -43.36 -1.32 -13.69
C MET A 64 -41.94 -1.48 -13.15
N PHE A 65 -41.77 -1.93 -11.90
CA PHE A 65 -40.46 -2.00 -11.24
C PHE A 65 -39.97 -3.43 -10.97
N SER A 66 -40.83 -4.31 -10.44
CA SER A 66 -40.44 -5.68 -10.06
C SER A 66 -40.40 -6.67 -11.23
N LEU A 67 -41.22 -6.48 -12.26
CA LEU A 67 -41.27 -7.37 -13.44
C LEU A 67 -40.39 -6.89 -14.61
N ARG A 68 -39.91 -5.64 -14.58
CA ARG A 68 -39.14 -5.02 -15.68
C ARG A 68 -37.66 -4.83 -15.34
N LEU A 69 -37.03 -5.83 -14.72
CA LEU A 69 -35.62 -5.78 -14.29
C LEU A 69 -34.66 -5.32 -15.41
N GLY A 70 -34.87 -5.77 -16.65
CA GLY A 70 -33.99 -5.44 -17.79
C GLY A 70 -34.17 -4.05 -18.43
N ARG A 71 -35.17 -3.24 -18.01
CA ARG A 71 -35.37 -1.86 -18.52
C ARG A 71 -35.06 -0.78 -17.48
N ARG A 72 -34.45 -1.16 -16.35
CA ARG A 72 -34.10 -0.24 -15.26
C ARG A 72 -33.07 0.82 -15.66
N GLU A 73 -32.25 0.54 -16.67
CA GLU A 73 -31.25 1.48 -17.18
C GLU A 73 -31.83 2.58 -18.08
N GLN A 74 -33.10 2.47 -18.52
CA GLN A 74 -33.71 3.46 -19.39
C GLN A 74 -34.41 4.55 -18.55
N ALA A 75 -33.98 5.81 -18.74
CA ALA A 75 -34.50 6.96 -17.99
C ALA A 75 -36.01 7.22 -18.20
N ALA A 76 -36.53 6.98 -19.41
CA ALA A 76 -37.93 7.26 -19.76
C ALA A 76 -38.97 6.38 -19.02
N PRO A 77 -38.89 5.03 -19.03
CA PRO A 77 -39.84 4.19 -18.28
C PRO A 77 -39.71 4.40 -16.77
N MET A 78 -38.53 4.76 -16.27
CA MET A 78 -38.30 5.02 -14.85
C MET A 78 -38.96 6.32 -14.39
N GLY A 79 -38.85 7.39 -15.19
CA GLY A 79 -39.57 8.63 -14.95
C GLY A 79 -41.09 8.43 -14.97
N LEU A 80 -41.61 7.62 -15.90
CA LEU A 80 -43.04 7.28 -15.95
C LEU A 80 -43.49 6.48 -14.72
N PHE A 81 -42.70 5.50 -14.28
CA PHE A 81 -42.98 4.74 -13.07
C PHE A 81 -43.10 5.66 -11.85
N PHE A 82 -42.11 6.53 -11.65
CA PHE A 82 -42.07 7.44 -10.51
C PHE A 82 -43.21 8.46 -10.56
N ALA A 83 -43.48 9.06 -11.72
CA ALA A 83 -44.60 9.98 -11.89
C ALA A 83 -45.95 9.30 -11.59
N GLY A 84 -46.15 8.07 -12.05
CA GLY A 84 -47.34 7.30 -11.72
C GLY A 84 -47.45 6.97 -10.23
N LEU A 85 -46.32 6.67 -9.57
CA LEU A 85 -46.29 6.41 -8.14
C LEU A 85 -46.70 7.64 -7.33
N VAL A 86 -46.13 8.82 -7.64
CA VAL A 86 -46.48 10.13 -7.05
C VAL A 86 -47.97 10.42 -7.20
N VAL A 87 -48.55 10.22 -8.39
CA VAL A 87 -49.99 10.42 -8.59
C VAL A 87 -50.82 9.46 -7.72
N LEU A 88 -50.45 8.18 -7.65
CA LEU A 88 -51.16 7.19 -6.85
C LEU A 88 -51.06 7.49 -5.34
N THR A 89 -49.90 7.94 -4.86
CA THR A 89 -49.71 8.30 -3.45
C THR A 89 -50.44 9.59 -3.10
N ALA A 90 -50.46 10.58 -3.99
CA ALA A 90 -51.27 11.78 -3.83
C ALA A 90 -52.77 11.44 -3.71
N VAL A 91 -53.29 10.52 -4.53
CA VAL A 91 -54.69 10.06 -4.44
C VAL A 91 -54.96 9.34 -3.12
N LEU A 92 -54.04 8.48 -2.65
CA LEU A 92 -54.16 7.81 -1.35
C LEU A 92 -54.17 8.81 -0.19
N ILE A 93 -53.24 9.78 -0.18
CA ILE A 93 -53.13 10.82 0.86
C ILE A 93 -54.36 11.73 0.88
N ALA A 94 -54.90 12.09 -0.30
CA ALA A 94 -56.10 12.92 -0.41
C ALA A 94 -57.34 12.23 0.18
N ARG A 95 -57.39 10.89 0.14
CA ARG A 95 -58.46 10.10 0.76
C ARG A 95 -58.23 9.93 2.25
N HIS A 96 -57.03 9.50 2.64
CA HIS A 96 -56.64 9.33 4.03
C HIS A 96 -55.23 9.85 4.32
N PRO A 97 -55.07 10.86 5.20
CA PRO A 97 -53.77 11.48 5.46
C PRO A 97 -52.71 10.54 6.05
N TRP A 98 -53.10 9.46 6.73
CA TRP A 98 -52.14 8.50 7.29
C TRP A 98 -51.33 7.76 6.22
N PHE A 99 -51.77 7.75 4.95
CA PHE A 99 -50.95 7.25 3.85
C PHE A 99 -49.68 8.11 3.62
N GLY A 100 -49.55 9.27 4.27
CA GLY A 100 -48.29 10.00 4.35
C GLY A 100 -47.13 9.17 4.92
N LEU A 101 -47.42 8.13 5.73
CA LEU A 101 -46.42 7.15 6.21
C LEU A 101 -45.81 6.29 5.10
N PHE A 102 -46.35 6.32 3.89
CA PHE A 102 -45.78 5.65 2.71
C PHE A 102 -44.69 6.48 2.02
N THR A 103 -44.59 7.79 2.29
CA THR A 103 -43.59 8.68 1.66
C THR A 103 -42.13 8.27 1.85
N PRO A 104 -41.68 7.63 2.96
CA PRO A 104 -40.34 7.05 3.05
C PRO A 104 -40.03 6.04 1.93
N ALA A 105 -41.00 5.23 1.52
CA ALA A 105 -40.83 4.31 0.40
C ALA A 105 -40.63 5.06 -0.93
N CYS A 106 -41.38 6.14 -1.15
CA CYS A 106 -41.22 7.00 -2.32
C CYS A 106 -39.85 7.68 -2.37
N TYR A 107 -39.28 8.07 -1.22
CA TYR A 107 -37.92 8.60 -1.18
C TYR A 107 -36.87 7.57 -1.59
N PHE A 108 -36.99 6.30 -1.18
CA PHE A 108 -36.06 5.27 -1.65
C PHE A 108 -36.08 5.17 -3.17
N TYR A 109 -37.27 5.22 -3.79
CA TYR A 109 -37.38 5.25 -5.24
C TYR A 109 -36.81 6.54 -5.86
N ALA A 110 -37.00 7.69 -5.22
CA ALA A 110 -36.45 8.95 -5.70
C ALA A 110 -34.91 8.94 -5.72
N PHE A 111 -34.26 8.48 -4.63
CA PHE A 111 -32.80 8.41 -4.51
C PHE A 111 -32.18 7.26 -5.32
N GLY A 112 -32.88 6.14 -5.44
CA GLY A 112 -32.37 4.96 -6.14
C GLY A 112 -32.54 4.99 -7.66
N LEU A 113 -33.55 5.71 -8.17
CA LEU A 113 -33.94 5.60 -9.58
C LEU A 113 -33.76 6.86 -10.41
N LEU A 114 -33.81 8.05 -9.80
CA LEU A 114 -33.70 9.30 -10.56
C LEU A 114 -32.24 9.75 -10.60
N PRO A 115 -31.65 9.93 -11.80
CA PRO A 115 -30.32 10.49 -11.92
C PRO A 115 -30.31 11.96 -11.53
N TRP A 116 -29.20 12.44 -10.98
CA TRP A 116 -29.00 13.87 -10.78
C TRP A 116 -29.04 14.61 -12.13
N PRO A 117 -29.76 15.74 -12.29
CA PRO A 117 -30.43 16.55 -11.25
C PRO A 117 -31.92 16.25 -11.04
N TRP A 118 -32.50 15.26 -11.73
CA TRP A 118 -33.94 14.93 -11.65
C TRP A 118 -34.38 14.40 -10.27
N THR A 119 -33.44 13.96 -9.45
CA THR A 119 -33.69 13.64 -8.03
C THR A 119 -34.32 14.81 -7.29
N LEU A 120 -33.92 16.07 -7.56
CA LEU A 120 -34.45 17.26 -6.88
C LEU A 120 -35.96 17.47 -7.09
N PRO A 121 -36.49 17.55 -8.32
CA PRO A 121 -37.94 17.67 -8.53
C PRO A 121 -38.69 16.43 -8.01
N GLY A 122 -38.12 15.23 -8.10
CA GLY A 122 -38.75 14.02 -7.55
C GLY A 122 -38.88 14.05 -6.03
N VAL A 123 -37.79 14.38 -5.32
CA VAL A 123 -37.77 14.54 -3.86
C VAL A 123 -38.69 15.69 -3.42
N THR A 124 -38.76 16.77 -4.19
CA THR A 124 -39.68 17.89 -3.93
C THR A 124 -41.13 17.44 -3.98
N ALA A 125 -41.53 16.66 -5.00
CA ALA A 125 -42.89 16.14 -5.11
C ALA A 125 -43.28 15.27 -3.90
N VAL A 126 -42.40 14.34 -3.51
CA VAL A 126 -42.63 13.47 -2.34
C VAL A 126 -42.63 14.28 -1.03
N ALA A 127 -41.81 15.32 -0.92
CA ALA A 127 -41.78 16.22 0.24
C ALA A 127 -43.06 17.05 0.38
N LEU A 128 -43.64 17.48 -0.73
CA LEU A 128 -44.94 18.16 -0.73
C LEU A 128 -46.05 17.21 -0.28
N GLU A 129 -46.09 15.98 -0.78
CA GLU A 129 -47.04 14.95 -0.34
C GLU A 129 -46.94 14.67 1.16
N SER A 130 -45.71 14.48 1.66
CA SER A 130 -45.46 14.28 3.08
C SER A 130 -45.89 15.48 3.92
N GLY A 131 -45.58 16.70 3.47
CA GLY A 131 -45.98 17.93 4.13
C GLY A 131 -47.50 18.11 4.19
N VAL A 132 -48.21 17.81 3.10
CA VAL A 132 -49.69 17.84 3.04
C VAL A 132 -50.30 16.85 4.03
N ALA A 133 -49.76 15.63 4.10
CA ALA A 133 -50.23 14.63 5.05
C ALA A 133 -50.00 15.05 6.51
N GLN A 134 -48.83 15.59 6.84
CA GLN A 134 -48.48 16.06 8.19
C GLN A 134 -49.32 17.27 8.63
N ALA A 135 -49.57 18.20 7.71
CA ALA A 135 -50.32 19.43 7.98
C ALA A 135 -51.84 19.27 7.79
N TYR A 136 -52.35 18.04 7.69
CA TYR A 136 -53.76 17.79 7.42
C TYR A 136 -54.69 18.47 8.44
N GLY A 137 -54.39 18.33 9.74
CA GLY A 137 -55.19 18.87 10.84
C GLY A 137 -55.05 20.37 11.08
N VAL A 138 -54.24 21.08 10.29
CA VAL A 138 -54.07 22.54 10.44
C VAL A 138 -55.27 23.26 9.80
N PRO A 139 -55.99 24.13 10.53
CA PRO A 139 -57.04 24.98 9.97
C PRO A 139 -56.51 25.87 8.85
N LYS A 140 -57.31 26.12 7.81
CA LYS A 140 -56.88 26.85 6.59
C LYS A 140 -57.73 28.09 6.31
N ASP A 141 -58.56 28.45 7.28
CA ASP A 141 -59.49 29.57 7.31
C ASP A 141 -58.81 30.89 7.71
N ASP A 142 -57.83 30.82 8.62
CA ASP A 142 -57.10 31.99 9.11
C ASP A 142 -55.66 32.09 8.56
N ALA A 143 -55.13 33.32 8.55
CA ALA A 143 -53.76 33.61 8.11
C ALA A 143 -52.70 32.83 8.92
N VAL A 144 -52.95 32.57 10.20
CA VAL A 144 -52.05 31.78 11.07
C VAL A 144 -52.02 30.31 10.65
N GLY A 145 -53.17 29.76 10.26
CA GLY A 145 -53.28 28.40 9.77
C GLY A 145 -52.60 28.21 8.41
N LEU A 146 -52.78 29.18 7.51
CA LEU A 146 -52.12 29.17 6.20
C LEU A 146 -50.59 29.29 6.31
N THR A 147 -50.09 30.14 7.22
CA THR A 147 -48.64 30.26 7.44
C THR A 147 -48.06 29.01 8.09
N ALA A 148 -48.76 28.38 9.04
CA ALA A 148 -48.35 27.11 9.63
C ALA A 148 -48.30 25.97 8.58
N PHE A 149 -49.31 25.87 7.71
CA PHE A 149 -49.32 24.92 6.59
C PHE A 149 -48.12 25.13 5.64
N ALA A 150 -47.91 26.38 5.21
CA ALA A 150 -46.79 26.73 4.33
C ALA A 150 -45.43 26.42 4.99
N ALA A 151 -45.30 26.66 6.30
CA ALA A 151 -44.08 26.35 7.05
C ALA A 151 -43.78 24.85 7.07
N VAL A 152 -44.78 23.98 7.29
CA VAL A 152 -44.59 22.51 7.27
C VAL A 152 -44.11 22.03 5.90
N LEU A 153 -44.71 22.53 4.82
CA LEU A 153 -44.30 22.21 3.45
C LEU A 153 -42.86 22.69 3.19
N ALA A 154 -42.55 23.94 3.56
CA ALA A 154 -41.22 24.51 3.38
C ALA A 154 -40.16 23.70 4.13
N VAL A 155 -40.41 23.32 5.38
CA VAL A 155 -39.49 22.49 6.17
C VAL A 155 -39.25 21.13 5.50
N ASN A 156 -40.30 20.43 5.06
CA ASN A 156 -40.14 19.13 4.39
C ASN A 156 -39.32 19.25 3.10
N VAL A 157 -39.62 20.23 2.25
CA VAL A 157 -38.91 20.45 0.98
C VAL A 157 -37.45 20.84 1.24
N LEU A 158 -37.20 21.81 2.12
CA LEU A 158 -35.85 22.29 2.42
C LEU A 158 -34.98 21.18 3.03
N CYS A 159 -35.51 20.43 4.00
CA CYS A 159 -34.78 19.32 4.60
C CYS A 159 -34.43 18.23 3.58
N MET A 160 -35.40 17.81 2.76
CA MET A 160 -35.19 16.69 1.84
C MET A 160 -34.37 17.07 0.61
N CYS A 161 -34.57 18.26 0.04
CA CYS A 161 -33.71 18.76 -1.03
C CYS A 161 -32.29 19.06 -0.52
N GLY A 162 -32.16 19.57 0.71
CA GLY A 162 -30.87 19.75 1.37
C GLY A 162 -30.14 18.43 1.59
N PHE A 163 -30.86 17.40 2.05
CA PHE A 163 -30.32 16.04 2.17
C PHE A 163 -29.91 15.47 0.81
N ALA A 164 -30.74 15.61 -0.23
CA ALA A 164 -30.43 15.13 -1.58
C ALA A 164 -29.18 15.80 -2.17
N TRP A 165 -29.04 17.11 -1.97
CA TRP A 165 -27.85 17.85 -2.36
C TRP A 165 -26.63 17.42 -1.55
N TRP A 166 -26.78 17.22 -0.23
CA TRP A 166 -25.70 16.76 0.64
C TRP A 166 -25.20 15.36 0.27
N GLU A 167 -26.10 14.43 -0.03
CA GLU A 167 -25.74 13.08 -0.47
C GLU A 167 -24.98 13.11 -1.80
N TRP A 168 -25.42 13.92 -2.75
CA TRP A 168 -24.74 14.09 -4.04
C TRP A 168 -23.36 14.74 -3.88
N ASP A 169 -23.25 15.79 -3.06
CA ASP A 169 -21.98 16.48 -2.79
C ASP A 169 -21.01 15.56 -2.03
N ALA A 170 -21.51 14.83 -1.04
CA ALA A 170 -20.74 13.82 -0.31
C ALA A 170 -20.27 12.69 -1.23
N GLY A 171 -21.12 12.24 -2.15
CA GLY A 171 -20.78 11.26 -3.18
C GLY A 171 -19.60 11.75 -4.03
N ARG A 172 -19.70 12.96 -4.57
CA ARG A 172 -18.62 13.60 -5.35
C ARG A 172 -17.31 13.72 -4.60
N LYS A 173 -17.38 14.13 -3.33
CA LYS A 173 -16.20 14.26 -2.46
C LYS A 173 -15.57 12.90 -2.14
N ASN A 174 -16.38 11.87 -1.94
CA ASN A 174 -15.88 10.53 -1.65
C ASN A 174 -15.14 9.95 -2.85
N GLU A 175 -15.66 10.14 -4.06
CA GLU A 175 -15.02 9.66 -5.28
C GLU A 175 -13.66 10.35 -5.50
N GLN A 176 -13.60 11.68 -5.32
CA GLN A 176 -12.34 12.42 -5.38
C GLN A 176 -11.34 11.96 -4.31
N ARG A 177 -11.81 11.62 -3.11
CA ARG A 177 -10.97 11.09 -2.03
C ARG A 177 -10.44 9.69 -2.37
N GLU A 178 -11.27 8.84 -2.96
CA GLU A 178 -10.87 7.49 -3.39
C GLU A 178 -9.78 7.58 -4.46
N GLU A 179 -9.99 8.41 -5.51
CA GLU A 179 -8.99 8.66 -6.56
C GLU A 179 -7.67 9.21 -5.98
N ALA A 180 -7.74 10.18 -5.06
CA ALA A 180 -6.55 10.74 -4.41
C ALA A 180 -5.80 9.70 -3.56
N LEU A 181 -6.53 8.83 -2.83
CA LEU A 181 -5.93 7.75 -2.05
C LEU A 181 -5.24 6.73 -2.95
N GLU A 182 -5.81 6.42 -4.11
CA GLU A 182 -5.19 5.54 -5.10
C GLU A 182 -3.90 6.14 -5.65
N GLN A 183 -3.91 7.42 -6.05
CA GLN A 183 -2.71 8.13 -6.52
C GLN A 183 -1.59 8.12 -5.47
N VAL A 184 -1.92 8.40 -4.20
CA VAL A 184 -0.95 8.35 -3.10
C VAL A 184 -0.40 6.95 -2.90
N ARG A 185 -1.24 5.91 -2.97
CA ARG A 185 -0.81 4.50 -2.86
C ARG A 185 0.14 4.12 -3.98
N GLU A 186 -0.16 4.50 -5.22
CA GLU A 186 0.72 4.23 -6.36
C GLU A 186 2.06 4.95 -6.23
N ALA A 187 2.06 6.24 -5.87
CA ALA A 187 3.28 7.01 -5.65
C ALA A 187 4.15 6.37 -4.55
N ASN A 188 3.54 5.94 -3.44
CA ASN A 188 4.26 5.27 -2.35
C ASN A 188 4.86 3.93 -2.79
N ARG A 189 4.14 3.14 -3.61
CA ARG A 189 4.66 1.88 -4.18
C ARG A 189 5.86 2.13 -5.08
N ARG A 190 5.78 3.11 -5.99
CA ARG A 190 6.88 3.49 -6.88
C ARG A 190 8.11 3.95 -6.09
N LEU A 191 7.92 4.83 -5.11
CA LEU A 191 9.01 5.30 -4.26
C LEU A 191 9.70 4.16 -3.51
N ARG A 192 8.93 3.23 -2.93
CA ARG A 192 9.50 2.06 -2.24
C ARG A 192 10.30 1.15 -3.18
N ALA A 193 9.82 0.94 -4.40
CA ALA A 193 10.55 0.17 -5.41
C ALA A 193 11.90 0.84 -5.75
N THR A 194 11.90 2.15 -6.02
CA THR A 194 13.12 2.91 -6.31
C THR A 194 14.09 2.93 -5.13
N LEU A 195 13.60 3.05 -3.89
CA LEU A 195 14.45 2.97 -2.71
C LEU A 195 15.09 1.59 -2.53
N ALA A 196 14.34 0.51 -2.80
CA ALA A 196 14.88 -0.84 -2.75
C ALA A 196 15.95 -1.08 -3.84
N GLU A 197 15.73 -0.57 -5.05
CA GLU A 197 16.70 -0.61 -6.14
C GLU A 197 17.97 0.15 -5.80
N ASN A 198 17.85 1.41 -5.32
CA ASN A 198 18.98 2.22 -4.89
C ASN A 198 19.78 1.57 -3.76
N ALA A 199 19.10 0.96 -2.77
CA ALA A 199 19.77 0.22 -1.70
C ALA A 199 20.54 -1.00 -2.25
N GLY A 200 20.00 -1.68 -3.25
CA GLY A 200 20.66 -2.78 -3.96
C GLY A 200 21.93 -2.32 -4.69
N LEU A 201 21.83 -1.24 -5.48
CA LEU A 201 22.96 -0.63 -6.19
C LEU A 201 24.04 -0.14 -5.23
N HIS A 202 23.66 0.51 -4.13
CA HIS A 202 24.64 0.98 -3.14
C HIS A 202 25.42 -0.17 -2.51
N ARG A 203 24.75 -1.30 -2.23
CA ARG A 203 25.44 -2.51 -1.73
C ARG A 203 26.44 -3.06 -2.75
N GLN A 204 26.08 -3.09 -4.03
CA GLN A 204 26.99 -3.52 -5.09
C GLN A 204 28.20 -2.60 -5.21
N LEU A 205 28.00 -1.28 -5.17
CA LEU A 205 29.09 -0.30 -5.19
C LEU A 205 30.05 -0.48 -4.01
N LEU A 206 29.53 -0.75 -2.80
CA LEU A 206 30.37 -1.00 -1.63
C LEU A 206 31.21 -2.28 -1.79
N VAL A 207 30.65 -3.35 -2.37
CA VAL A 207 31.40 -4.58 -2.67
C VAL A 207 32.50 -4.31 -3.69
N GLN A 208 32.16 -3.64 -4.79
CA GLN A 208 33.13 -3.30 -5.83
C GLN A 208 34.25 -2.38 -5.33
N ALA A 209 33.90 -1.36 -4.53
CA ALA A 209 34.89 -0.46 -3.93
C ALA A 209 35.83 -1.21 -2.98
N ARG A 210 35.30 -2.18 -2.22
CA ARG A 210 36.12 -3.04 -1.35
C ARG A 210 37.06 -3.93 -2.16
N GLU A 211 36.57 -4.58 -3.22
CA GLU A 211 37.39 -5.43 -4.09
C GLU A 211 38.49 -4.63 -4.79
N ALA A 212 38.14 -3.46 -5.33
CA ALA A 212 39.11 -2.54 -5.93
C ALA A 212 40.15 -2.07 -4.91
N GLY A 213 39.74 -1.72 -3.69
CA GLY A 213 40.67 -1.32 -2.63
C GLY A 213 41.62 -2.45 -2.21
N VAL A 214 41.16 -3.70 -2.16
CA VAL A 214 42.04 -4.86 -1.90
C VAL A 214 43.06 -5.06 -3.02
N LEU A 215 42.66 -4.87 -4.28
CA LEU A 215 43.56 -5.00 -5.43
C LEU A 215 44.61 -3.89 -5.46
N ASP A 216 44.20 -2.64 -5.24
CA ASP A 216 45.09 -1.47 -5.18
C ASP A 216 46.15 -1.65 -4.08
N GLU A 217 45.71 -2.09 -2.90
CA GLU A 217 46.59 -2.35 -1.76
C GLU A 217 47.58 -3.49 -2.06
N ARG A 218 47.16 -4.54 -2.77
CA ARG A 218 48.08 -5.60 -3.25
C ARG A 218 49.10 -5.08 -4.25
N GLN A 219 48.71 -4.20 -5.18
CA GLN A 219 49.63 -3.61 -6.15
C GLN A 219 50.64 -2.69 -5.47
N ARG A 220 50.19 -1.85 -4.52
CA ARG A 220 51.06 -1.00 -3.69
C ARG A 220 52.09 -1.85 -2.93
N MET A 221 51.63 -2.89 -2.22
CA MET A 221 52.52 -3.82 -1.51
C MET A 221 53.52 -4.51 -2.44
N ALA A 222 53.11 -4.94 -3.64
CA ALA A 222 54.01 -5.55 -4.61
C ALA A 222 55.13 -4.57 -5.05
N GLY A 223 54.80 -3.30 -5.24
CA GLY A 223 55.77 -2.24 -5.50
C GLY A 223 56.78 -2.06 -4.36
N GLU A 224 56.31 -1.94 -3.13
CA GLU A 224 57.16 -1.78 -1.94
C GLU A 224 58.11 -2.96 -1.71
N ILE A 225 57.63 -4.18 -1.99
CA ILE A 225 58.46 -5.40 -1.94
C ILE A 225 59.52 -5.37 -3.03
N HIS A 226 59.15 -4.99 -4.25
CA HIS A 226 60.08 -4.89 -5.37
C HIS A 226 61.19 -3.88 -5.08
N ASP A 227 60.86 -2.71 -4.54
CA ASP A 227 61.83 -1.68 -4.19
C ASP A 227 62.78 -2.15 -3.09
N THR A 228 62.24 -2.80 -2.05
CA THR A 228 63.04 -3.38 -0.95
C THR A 228 64.00 -4.46 -1.46
N LEU A 229 63.53 -5.33 -2.37
CA LEU A 229 64.34 -6.36 -3.01
C LEU A 229 65.43 -5.77 -3.89
N ALA A 230 65.10 -4.77 -4.71
CA ALA A 230 66.04 -4.07 -5.58
C ALA A 230 67.14 -3.39 -4.77
N GLN A 231 66.79 -2.73 -3.66
CA GLN A 231 67.74 -2.08 -2.75
C GLN A 231 68.66 -3.10 -2.07
N GLY A 232 68.12 -4.23 -1.61
CA GLY A 232 68.90 -5.33 -1.04
C GLY A 232 69.90 -5.92 -2.04
N LEU A 233 69.46 -6.20 -3.27
CA LEU A 233 70.29 -6.71 -4.35
C LEU A 233 71.40 -5.73 -4.74
N ALA A 234 71.09 -4.43 -4.86
CA ALA A 234 72.09 -3.40 -5.13
C ALA A 234 73.17 -3.38 -4.03
N GLY A 235 72.79 -3.43 -2.75
CA GLY A 235 73.72 -3.49 -1.64
C GLY A 235 74.62 -4.73 -1.66
N ILE A 236 74.09 -5.90 -2.03
CA ILE A 236 74.87 -7.13 -2.19
C ILE A 236 75.89 -6.99 -3.33
N VAL A 237 75.46 -6.50 -4.50
CA VAL A 237 76.34 -6.28 -5.66
C VAL A 237 77.46 -5.31 -5.30
N THR A 238 77.16 -4.20 -4.63
CA THR A 238 78.18 -3.23 -4.18
C THR A 238 79.20 -3.85 -3.23
N GLN A 239 78.78 -4.69 -2.27
CA GLN A 239 79.71 -5.37 -1.38
C GLN A 239 80.58 -6.40 -2.11
N LEU A 240 80.02 -7.11 -3.10
CA LEU A 240 80.79 -8.07 -3.91
C LEU A 240 81.84 -7.34 -4.78
N GLN A 241 81.46 -6.23 -5.42
CA GLN A 241 82.41 -5.39 -6.18
C GLN A 241 83.53 -4.83 -5.28
N ALA A 242 83.20 -4.41 -4.06
CA ALA A 242 84.22 -3.97 -3.10
C ALA A 242 85.16 -5.10 -2.64
N ALA A 243 84.68 -6.36 -2.63
CA ALA A 243 85.52 -7.52 -2.36
C ALA A 243 86.49 -7.83 -3.53
N GLU A 244 86.03 -7.68 -4.79
CA GLU A 244 86.85 -7.83 -5.98
C GLU A 244 87.98 -6.79 -6.05
N GLN A 245 87.70 -5.55 -5.63
CA GLN A 245 88.68 -4.45 -5.62
C GLN A 245 89.65 -4.49 -4.43
N ALA A 246 89.49 -5.42 -3.48
CA ALA A 246 90.36 -5.56 -2.30
C ALA A 246 91.59 -6.42 -2.60
N ASP A 247 92.43 -5.98 -3.55
CA ASP A 247 93.68 -6.65 -3.90
C ASP A 247 94.73 -6.54 -2.79
N GLY A 248 95.38 -7.67 -2.47
CA GLY A 248 96.45 -7.75 -1.46
C GLY A 248 96.00 -7.79 0.00
N ASP A 249 94.71 -7.61 0.32
CA ASP A 249 94.18 -7.67 1.70
C ASP A 249 93.07 -8.75 1.85
N PRO A 250 93.45 -9.98 2.26
CA PRO A 250 92.50 -11.07 2.48
C PRO A 250 91.47 -10.77 3.57
N ALA A 251 91.82 -9.96 4.57
CA ALA A 251 90.93 -9.64 5.68
C ALA A 251 89.82 -8.69 5.23
N ARG A 252 90.15 -7.67 4.42
CA ARG A 252 89.17 -6.74 3.85
C ARG A 252 88.24 -7.42 2.85
N ARG A 253 88.76 -8.28 1.97
CA ARG A 253 87.95 -9.13 1.08
C ARG A 253 86.95 -9.98 1.88
N ARG A 254 87.40 -10.65 2.95
CA ARG A 254 86.55 -11.50 3.78
C ARG A 254 85.45 -10.70 4.50
N ARG A 255 85.72 -9.46 4.93
CA ARG A 255 84.71 -8.56 5.51
C ARG A 255 83.60 -8.22 4.51
N HIS A 256 83.96 -7.83 3.28
CA HIS A 256 82.99 -7.50 2.24
C HIS A 256 82.12 -8.71 1.84
N VAL A 257 82.71 -9.89 1.67
CA VAL A 257 81.95 -11.14 1.41
C VAL A 257 81.02 -11.50 2.57
N THR A 258 81.47 -11.33 3.82
CA THR A 258 80.63 -11.56 5.00
C THR A 258 79.47 -10.57 5.05
N ALA A 259 79.70 -9.30 4.73
CA ALA A 259 78.66 -8.28 4.65
C ALA A 259 77.65 -8.56 3.54
N ALA A 260 78.10 -8.96 2.34
CA ALA A 260 77.23 -9.39 1.24
C ALA A 260 76.36 -10.60 1.63
N THR A 261 76.95 -11.59 2.30
CA THR A 261 76.23 -12.78 2.79
C THR A 261 75.18 -12.42 3.84
N ARG A 262 75.50 -11.48 4.74
CA ARG A 262 74.54 -10.98 5.74
C ARG A 262 73.39 -10.23 5.07
N LEU A 263 73.67 -9.30 4.15
CA LEU A 263 72.65 -8.58 3.39
C LEU A 263 71.75 -9.54 2.60
N ALA A 264 72.33 -10.55 1.94
CA ALA A 264 71.54 -11.57 1.23
C ALA A 264 70.59 -12.34 2.14
N ARG A 265 71.02 -12.71 3.35
CA ARG A 265 70.16 -13.39 4.33
C ARG A 265 69.06 -12.47 4.85
N GLU A 266 69.39 -11.21 5.14
CA GLU A 266 68.43 -10.20 5.60
C GLU A 266 67.37 -9.91 4.53
N SER A 267 67.79 -9.66 3.28
CA SER A 267 66.88 -9.42 2.16
C SER A 267 66.02 -10.65 1.81
N LEU A 268 66.56 -11.87 1.89
CA LEU A 268 65.76 -13.09 1.66
C LEU A 268 64.73 -13.31 2.78
N ALA A 269 65.09 -13.01 4.03
CA ALA A 269 64.16 -13.12 5.15
C ALA A 269 63.04 -12.08 5.05
N GLU A 270 63.35 -10.84 4.64
CA GLU A 270 62.37 -9.79 4.40
C GLU A 270 61.43 -10.17 3.25
N ALA A 271 61.96 -10.60 2.11
CA ALA A 271 61.16 -11.03 0.96
C ALA A 271 60.17 -12.16 1.30
N ARG A 272 60.61 -13.14 2.09
CA ARG A 272 59.74 -14.24 2.56
C ARG A 272 58.62 -13.72 3.46
N ARG A 273 58.93 -12.84 4.41
CA ARG A 273 57.93 -12.20 5.28
C ARG A 273 56.89 -11.43 4.47
N SER A 274 57.32 -10.64 3.49
CA SER A 274 56.39 -9.82 2.71
C SER A 274 55.52 -10.67 1.76
N VAL A 275 56.05 -11.76 1.19
CA VAL A 275 55.25 -12.71 0.39
C VAL A 275 54.25 -13.48 1.26
N ASP A 276 54.63 -13.87 2.48
CA ASP A 276 53.71 -14.52 3.41
C ASP A 276 52.59 -13.57 3.86
N ALA A 277 52.84 -12.27 3.96
CA ALA A 277 51.82 -11.27 4.25
C ALA A 277 50.80 -11.08 3.09
N LEU A 278 51.20 -11.38 1.86
CA LEU A 278 50.37 -11.27 0.64
C LEU A 278 49.52 -12.52 0.35
N ARG A 279 49.86 -13.68 0.94
CA ARG A 279 49.09 -14.92 0.72
C ARG A 279 47.68 -14.79 1.29
N PRO A 280 46.64 -15.30 0.59
CA PRO A 280 45.33 -15.50 1.19
C PRO A 280 45.51 -16.32 2.46
N GLN A 281 44.94 -15.87 3.58
CA GLN A 281 45.18 -16.54 4.85
C GLN A 281 44.65 -17.99 4.81
N PRO A 282 45.25 -18.92 5.57
CA PRO A 282 44.83 -20.33 5.62
C PRO A 282 43.34 -20.52 5.97
N LEU A 283 42.72 -19.49 6.55
CA LEU A 283 41.33 -19.41 6.94
C LEU A 283 40.30 -19.60 5.82
N GLU A 284 40.69 -19.51 4.54
CA GLU A 284 39.80 -19.84 3.42
C GLU A 284 39.62 -21.36 3.22
N THR A 285 40.50 -22.20 3.77
CA THR A 285 40.49 -23.67 3.57
C THR A 285 40.50 -24.49 4.86
N ALA A 286 40.92 -23.90 5.99
CA ALA A 286 41.04 -24.54 7.28
C ALA A 286 40.52 -23.60 8.38
N GLY A 287 39.71 -24.09 9.31
CA GLY A 287 39.18 -23.25 10.39
C GLY A 287 40.28 -22.64 11.27
N LEU A 288 39.97 -21.58 12.04
CA LEU A 288 40.95 -20.84 12.87
C LEU A 288 41.88 -21.74 13.72
N GLY A 289 41.35 -22.82 14.29
CA GLY A 289 42.14 -23.77 15.10
C GLY A 289 43.23 -24.49 14.30
N GLU A 290 42.92 -24.92 13.08
CA GLU A 290 43.88 -25.56 12.18
C GLU A 290 44.89 -24.55 11.63
N ALA A 291 44.45 -23.32 11.35
CA ALA A 291 45.34 -22.24 10.94
C ALA A 291 46.37 -21.90 12.02
N LEU A 292 45.95 -21.83 13.29
CA LEU A 292 46.84 -21.61 14.44
C LEU A 292 47.81 -22.78 14.66
N ALA A 293 47.34 -24.02 14.54
CA ALA A 293 48.20 -25.20 14.62
C ALA A 293 49.30 -25.17 13.55
N GLY A 294 48.95 -24.84 12.30
CA GLY A 294 49.93 -24.71 11.23
C GLY A 294 50.95 -23.57 11.43
N VAL A 295 50.56 -22.46 12.08
CA VAL A 295 51.50 -21.39 12.47
C VAL A 295 52.47 -21.90 13.55
N ALA A 296 51.96 -22.58 14.58
CA ALA A 296 52.77 -23.14 15.65
C ALA A 296 53.79 -24.14 15.14
N ASP A 297 53.40 -25.04 14.23
CA ASP A 297 54.31 -26.03 13.63
C ASP A 297 55.45 -25.38 12.85
N ARG A 298 55.15 -24.36 12.03
CA ARG A 298 56.18 -23.62 11.28
C ARG A 298 57.14 -22.89 12.20
N TRP A 299 56.64 -22.27 13.26
CA TRP A 299 57.47 -21.57 14.24
C TRP A 299 58.36 -22.55 15.01
N SER A 300 57.81 -23.68 15.45
CA SER A 300 58.57 -24.75 16.11
C SER A 300 59.66 -25.32 15.21
N ALA A 301 59.39 -25.53 13.92
CA ALA A 301 60.39 -25.98 12.95
C ALA A 301 61.52 -24.96 12.75
N LEU A 302 61.22 -23.66 12.82
CA LEU A 302 62.21 -22.60 12.63
C LEU A 302 63.10 -22.37 13.86
N HIS A 303 62.52 -22.51 15.07
CA HIS A 303 63.17 -22.12 16.33
C HIS A 303 63.58 -23.29 17.22
N GLY A 304 63.20 -24.53 16.89
CA GLY A 304 63.55 -25.72 17.65
C GLY A 304 62.86 -25.85 19.01
N VAL A 305 61.84 -25.02 19.28
CA VAL A 305 61.06 -25.01 20.52
C VAL A 305 59.66 -25.55 20.23
N GLY A 306 59.25 -26.64 20.90
CA GLY A 306 57.96 -27.27 20.66
C GLY A 306 56.78 -26.45 21.20
N VAL A 307 55.86 -26.05 20.34
CA VAL A 307 54.62 -25.34 20.66
C VAL A 307 53.44 -26.23 20.32
N ARG A 308 52.46 -26.34 21.22
CA ARG A 308 51.25 -27.15 21.02
C ARG A 308 50.02 -26.28 21.12
N VAL A 309 49.17 -26.33 20.08
CA VAL A 309 47.87 -25.65 20.07
C VAL A 309 46.79 -26.64 20.50
N VAL A 310 45.93 -26.24 21.44
CA VAL A 310 44.82 -27.05 21.94
C VAL A 310 43.53 -26.24 21.85
N THR A 311 42.56 -26.73 21.08
CA THR A 311 41.22 -26.17 21.02
C THR A 311 40.33 -26.88 22.03
N THR A 312 39.63 -26.13 22.89
CA THR A 312 38.71 -26.69 23.89
C THR A 312 37.27 -26.32 23.55
N GLY A 313 36.35 -27.28 23.73
CA GLY A 313 34.93 -27.12 23.38
C GLY A 313 34.62 -27.34 21.89
N THR A 314 33.36 -27.06 21.51
CA THR A 314 32.90 -27.16 20.12
C THR A 314 33.22 -25.88 19.35
N ALA A 315 34.01 -25.98 18.28
CA ALA A 315 34.32 -24.87 17.40
C ALA A 315 33.03 -24.27 16.79
N ARG A 316 32.91 -22.94 16.82
CA ARG A 316 31.85 -22.19 16.13
C ARG A 316 32.47 -21.36 15.02
N ALA A 317 31.91 -21.45 13.83
CA ALA A 317 32.31 -20.61 12.71
C ALA A 317 32.06 -19.14 13.05
N MET A 318 33.08 -18.30 12.89
CA MET A 318 32.98 -16.86 13.03
C MET A 318 33.01 -16.21 11.64
N GLY A 319 32.63 -14.94 11.56
CA GLY A 319 32.76 -14.19 10.31
C GLY A 319 34.24 -14.18 9.86
N PRO A 320 34.57 -14.35 8.57
CA PRO A 320 35.96 -14.46 8.09
C PRO A 320 36.87 -13.31 8.53
N ALA A 321 36.30 -12.10 8.67
CA ALA A 321 37.03 -10.93 9.15
C ALA A 321 37.46 -11.03 10.63
N VAL A 322 36.66 -11.71 11.47
CA VAL A 322 36.97 -11.91 12.89
C VAL A 322 38.04 -12.98 13.04
N GLU A 323 37.94 -14.08 12.30
CA GLU A 323 38.93 -15.14 12.34
C GLU A 323 40.30 -14.66 11.83
N LEU A 324 40.30 -13.86 10.76
CA LEU A 324 41.49 -13.18 10.21
C LEU A 324 42.13 -12.23 11.24
N ALA A 325 41.32 -11.44 11.96
CA ALA A 325 41.81 -10.54 13.00
C ALA A 325 42.46 -11.31 14.15
N LEU A 326 41.85 -12.42 14.59
CA LEU A 326 42.39 -13.27 15.66
C LEU A 326 43.67 -14.01 15.26
N LEU A 327 43.83 -14.38 13.98
CA LEU A 327 45.05 -15.04 13.51
C LEU A 327 46.23 -14.07 13.36
N ARG A 328 45.97 -12.76 13.17
CA ARG A 328 47.00 -11.72 13.00
C ARG A 328 47.41 -11.01 14.29
N ALA A 329 46.61 -11.11 15.35
CA ALA A 329 46.88 -10.51 16.66
C ALA A 329 48.03 -11.23 17.38
#